data_AF-W9DW22-F1
#
_entry.id   AF-W9DW22-F1
#
_cell.length_a   1.000
_cell.length_b   1.000
_cell.length_c   1.000
_cell.angle_alpha   90.00
_cell.angle_beta   90.00
_cell.angle_gamma   90.00
#
_symmetry.space_group_name_H-M   'P 1'
#
loop_
_entity.id
_entity.type
_entity.pdbx_description
1 polymer ?
#
loop_
_entity_poly.entity_id
_entity_poly.type
_entity_poly.pdbx_seq_one_letter_code
_entity_poly.pdbx_strand_id
1 'polypeptide(L)'
;MKIRVVSSKEEINSLGPNEEIIHLAFRPSNTDIFSLIMKCPNVKALHIPSSYKRTISNSAKMYLEMQGIELLEGDVWGHRKDINEYSEVSQSVYDRIAQYKQDGLSDEDVEDKMIRETRLSPDFVKFLVKQG
;
A
#
# COMPACT_ATOMS: atom_id res chain seq x y z
N MET A 1 1.47 -6.72 8.36
CA MET A 1 2.35 -5.72 7.70
C MET A 1 2.08 -4.34 8.26
N LYS A 2 3.05 -3.44 8.11
CA LYS A 2 2.93 -2.02 8.49
C LYS A 2 2.97 -1.17 7.24
N ILE A 3 2.23 -0.07 7.24
CA ILE A 3 2.17 0.90 6.16
C ILE A 3 2.85 2.16 6.65
N ARG A 4 3.97 2.55 6.07
CA ARG A 4 4.67 3.79 6.42
C ARG A 4 3.93 4.99 5.83
N VAL A 5 3.51 5.93 6.67
CA VAL A 5 2.75 7.10 6.22
C VAL A 5 3.68 8.29 5.98
N VAL A 6 3.66 8.80 4.74
CA VAL A 6 4.48 9.93 4.29
C VAL A 6 3.55 11.07 3.90
N SER A 7 3.69 12.21 4.58
CA SER A 7 2.78 13.37 4.44
C SER A 7 3.38 14.51 3.65
N SER A 8 4.69 14.48 3.37
CA SER A 8 5.34 15.47 2.53
C SER A 8 6.56 14.89 1.81
N LYS A 9 7.01 15.59 0.76
CA LYS A 9 8.20 15.18 -0.01
C LYS A 9 9.49 15.23 0.81
N GLU A 10 9.57 16.11 1.81
CA GLU A 10 10.74 16.29 2.66
C GLU A 10 11.04 15.01 3.47
N GLU A 11 9.99 14.27 3.82
CA GLU A 11 10.07 13.05 4.61
C GLU A 11 10.58 11.84 3.84
N ILE A 12 10.57 11.89 2.49
CA ILE A 12 11.18 10.83 1.67
C ILE A 12 12.62 10.60 2.11
N ASN A 13 13.35 11.66 2.49
CA ASN A 13 14.73 11.57 2.94
C ASN A 13 14.91 10.87 4.30
N SER A 14 13.84 10.64 5.05
CA SER A 14 13.87 9.92 6.33
C SER A 14 13.48 8.45 6.23
N LEU A 15 13.00 8.00 5.06
CA LEU A 15 12.55 6.63 4.86
C LEU A 15 13.68 5.61 5.01
N GLY A 16 13.35 4.46 5.60
CA GLY A 16 14.27 3.34 5.71
C GLY A 16 14.31 2.48 4.43
N PRO A 17 15.38 1.71 4.20
CA PRO A 17 15.45 0.80 3.06
C PRO A 17 14.52 -0.41 3.18
N ASN A 18 14.01 -0.69 4.39
CA ASN A 18 13.18 -1.86 4.70
C ASN A 18 11.67 -1.59 4.59
N GLU A 19 11.27 -0.41 4.12
CA GLU A 19 9.86 -0.09 3.94
C GLU A 19 9.26 -0.92 2.80
N GLU A 20 8.21 -1.69 3.09
CA GLU A 20 7.55 -2.55 2.09
C GLU A 20 6.31 -1.88 1.48
N ILE A 21 5.56 -1.12 2.27
CA ILE A 21 4.34 -0.45 1.83
C ILE A 21 4.40 0.99 2.33
N ILE A 22 4.30 1.93 1.39
CA ILE A 22 4.32 3.37 1.71
C ILE A 22 2.99 4.00 1.31
N HIS A 23 2.34 4.68 2.24
CA HIS A 23 1.19 5.52 1.97
C HIS A 23 1.61 6.97 1.71
N LEU A 24 1.24 7.49 0.54
CA LEU A 24 1.49 8.88 0.15
C LEU A 24 0.25 9.73 0.46
N ALA A 25 0.31 10.47 1.56
CA ALA A 25 -0.71 11.43 1.99
C ALA A 25 -0.53 12.82 1.34
N PHE A 26 0.30 12.93 0.31
CA PHE A 26 0.47 14.11 -0.54
C PHE A 26 0.47 13.70 -2.01
N ARG A 27 0.29 14.66 -2.92
CA ARG A 27 0.37 14.43 -4.36
C ARG A 27 1.84 14.38 -4.80
N PRO A 28 2.41 13.21 -5.18
CA PRO A 28 3.80 13.13 -5.56
C PRO A 28 4.03 13.59 -7.00
N SER A 29 5.20 14.17 -7.27
CA SER A 29 5.75 14.34 -8.61
C SER A 29 6.47 13.06 -9.07
N ASN A 30 6.85 13.00 -10.36
CA ASN A 30 7.69 11.91 -10.86
C ASN A 30 9.02 11.82 -10.11
N THR A 31 9.63 12.97 -9.79
CA THR A 31 10.88 13.03 -9.02
C THR A 31 10.70 12.45 -7.63
N ASP A 32 9.60 12.77 -6.94
CA ASP A 32 9.30 12.24 -5.61
C ASP A 32 9.19 10.71 -5.65
N ILE A 33 8.48 10.16 -6.65
CA ILE A 33 8.34 8.71 -6.83
C ILE A 33 9.71 8.07 -7.04
N PHE A 34 10.52 8.58 -7.97
CA PHE A 34 11.82 7.98 -8.28
C PHE A 34 12.77 8.05 -7.09
N SER A 35 12.84 9.19 -6.41
CA SER A 35 13.65 9.34 -5.20
C SER A 35 13.23 8.38 -4.09
N LEU A 36 11.93 8.16 -3.92
CA LEU A 36 11.39 7.22 -2.94
C LEU A 36 11.79 5.77 -3.27
N ILE A 37 11.60 5.34 -4.53
CA ILE A 37 11.96 3.97 -4.95
C ILE A 37 13.46 3.73 -4.84
N MET A 38 14.30 4.70 -5.25
CA MET A 38 15.76 4.58 -5.13
C MET A 38 16.22 4.41 -3.67
N LYS A 39 15.52 5.05 -2.73
CA LYS A 39 15.86 4.99 -1.31
C LYS A 39 15.32 3.74 -0.62
N CYS A 40 14.18 3.23 -1.09
CA CYS A 40 13.45 2.14 -0.47
C CYS A 40 13.36 0.95 -1.46
N PRO A 41 14.45 0.18 -1.65
CA PRO A 41 14.51 -0.87 -2.67
C PRO A 41 13.57 -2.05 -2.38
N ASN A 42 13.08 -2.19 -1.15
CA ASN A 42 12.19 -3.28 -0.73
C ASN A 42 10.70 -2.93 -0.85
N VAL A 43 10.37 -1.75 -1.39
CA VAL A 43 8.97 -1.34 -1.57
C VAL A 43 8.29 -2.25 -2.57
N LYS A 44 7.16 -2.81 -2.15
CA LYS A 44 6.28 -3.66 -2.95
C LYS A 44 5.05 -2.91 -3.44
N ALA A 45 4.62 -1.90 -2.69
CA ALA A 45 3.43 -1.13 -3.03
C ALA A 45 3.49 0.33 -2.60
N LEU A 46 2.96 1.20 -3.46
CA LEU A 46 2.59 2.56 -3.14
C LEU A 46 1.08 2.64 -2.94
N HIS A 47 0.68 2.94 -1.72
CA HIS A 47 -0.72 3.16 -1.35
C HIS A 47 -1.05 4.65 -1.46
N ILE A 48 -2.06 5.02 -2.24
CA ILE A 48 -2.30 6.43 -2.56
C ILE A 48 -3.80 6.75 -2.66
N PRO A 49 -4.27 7.92 -2.17
CA PRO A 49 -5.65 8.34 -2.35
C PRO A 49 -6.04 8.44 -3.83
N SER A 50 -7.29 8.12 -4.15
CA SER A 50 -7.84 8.16 -5.51
C SER A 50 -7.54 9.48 -6.24
N SER A 51 -7.68 10.61 -5.52
CA SER A 51 -7.47 11.95 -6.04
C SER A 51 -6.02 12.21 -6.48
N TYR A 52 -5.05 11.53 -5.88
CA TYR A 52 -3.63 11.66 -6.24
C TYR A 52 -3.23 10.59 -7.25
N LYS A 53 -3.77 9.36 -7.16
CA LYS A 53 -3.56 8.28 -8.14
C LYS A 53 -3.85 8.73 -9.57
N ARG A 54 -4.93 9.49 -9.77
CA ARG A 54 -5.34 10.06 -11.07
C ARG A 54 -4.32 11.02 -11.68
N THR A 55 -3.49 11.63 -10.85
CA THR A 55 -2.47 12.60 -11.29
C THR A 55 -1.11 11.98 -11.57
N ILE A 56 -0.94 10.68 -11.28
CA ILE A 56 0.30 9.96 -11.57
C ILE A 56 0.46 9.82 -13.08
N SER A 57 1.60 10.29 -13.60
CA SER A 57 1.93 10.23 -15.03
C SER A 57 2.05 8.78 -15.52
N ASN A 58 1.80 8.56 -16.81
CA ASN A 58 1.97 7.23 -17.41
C ASN A 58 3.43 6.74 -17.30
N SER A 59 4.41 7.63 -17.44
CA SER A 59 5.83 7.29 -17.28
C SER A 59 6.15 6.82 -15.86
N ALA A 60 5.57 7.45 -14.83
CA ALA A 60 5.73 6.99 -13.46
C ALA A 60 5.06 5.62 -13.22
N LYS A 61 3.86 5.40 -13.77
CA LYS A 61 3.17 4.09 -13.69
C LYS A 61 4.00 2.99 -14.35
N MET A 62 4.50 3.23 -15.56
CA MET A 62 5.36 2.28 -16.28
C MET A 62 6.64 1.97 -15.48
N TYR A 63 7.27 3.00 -14.89
CA TYR A 63 8.44 2.79 -14.05
C TYR A 63 8.13 1.90 -12.84
N LEU A 64 7.03 2.16 -12.13
CA LEU A 64 6.61 1.34 -10.99
C LEU A 64 6.36 -0.12 -11.41
N GLU A 65 5.65 -0.31 -12.53
CA GLU A 65 5.40 -1.64 -13.10
C GLU A 65 6.70 -2.38 -13.44
N MET A 66 7.67 -1.70 -14.07
CA MET A 66 8.99 -2.26 -14.36
C MET A 66 9.78 -2.64 -13.09
N GLN A 67 9.55 -1.96 -11.97
CA GLN A 67 10.14 -2.29 -10.68
C GLN A 67 9.34 -3.35 -9.90
N GLY A 68 8.21 -3.82 -10.45
CA GLY A 68 7.33 -4.77 -9.76
C GLY A 68 6.56 -4.15 -8.58
N ILE A 69 6.34 -2.84 -8.60
CA ILE A 69 5.71 -2.09 -7.51
C ILE A 69 4.24 -1.81 -7.84
N GLU A 70 3.33 -2.27 -6.99
CA GLU A 70 1.90 -2.07 -7.18
C GLU A 70 1.46 -0.66 -6.75
N LEU A 71 0.61 -0.01 -7.56
CA LEU A 71 0.01 1.28 -7.23
C LEU A 71 -1.42 1.08 -6.71
N LEU A 72 -1.57 1.01 -5.40
CA LEU A 72 -2.81 0.66 -4.71
C LEU A 72 -3.64 1.90 -4.41
N GLU A 73 -4.91 1.88 -4.80
CA GLU A 73 -5.86 2.93 -4.41
C GLU A 73 -6.38 2.71 -3.01
N GLY A 74 -6.29 3.74 -2.16
CA GLY A 74 -6.89 3.72 -0.83
C GLY A 74 -6.33 4.82 0.07
N ASP A 75 -6.78 4.82 1.31
CA ASP A 75 -6.47 5.88 2.27
C ASP A 75 -6.37 5.29 3.70
N VAL A 76 -5.63 5.96 4.59
CA VAL A 76 -5.39 5.52 5.98
C VAL A 76 -6.27 6.32 6.96
N TRP A 77 -7.59 6.18 6.80
CA TRP A 77 -8.57 6.96 7.57
C TRP A 77 -8.40 6.83 9.09
N GLY A 78 -8.45 7.97 9.78
CA GLY A 78 -8.36 8.02 11.25
C GLY A 78 -6.96 7.80 11.81
N HIS A 79 -5.95 7.60 10.95
CA HIS A 79 -4.56 7.47 11.39
C HIS A 79 -3.98 8.82 11.82
N ARG A 80 -3.39 8.84 13.02
CA ARG A 80 -2.69 9.99 13.58
C ARG A 80 -1.19 9.81 13.50
N LYS A 81 -0.61 10.33 12.43
CA LYS A 81 0.82 10.22 12.15
C LYS A 81 1.71 10.86 13.22
N ASP A 82 1.20 11.92 13.86
CA ASP A 82 1.88 12.60 14.96
C ASP A 82 2.04 11.70 16.21
N ILE A 83 1.25 10.62 16.31
CA ILE A 83 1.38 9.59 17.35
C ILE A 83 2.17 8.39 16.84
N ASN A 84 1.90 7.93 15.62
CA ASN A 84 2.53 6.74 15.07
C ASN A 84 2.82 6.94 13.58
N GLU A 85 4.08 6.76 13.20
CA GLU A 85 4.55 6.86 11.82
C GLU A 85 4.02 5.77 10.86
N TYR A 86 3.45 4.71 11.43
CA TYR A 86 2.98 3.53 10.72
C TYR A 86 1.48 3.31 10.97
N SER A 87 0.73 3.06 9.89
CA SER A 87 -0.60 2.47 9.96
C SER A 87 -0.46 0.95 9.92
N GLU A 88 -0.97 0.25 10.92
CA GLU A 88 -0.86 -1.21 11.00
C GLU A 88 -2.13 -1.89 10.46
N VAL A 89 -1.94 -2.95 9.69
CA VAL A 89 -3.03 -3.84 9.33
C VAL A 89 -3.23 -4.81 10.48
N SER A 90 -4.45 -4.88 11.03
CA SER A 90 -4.78 -5.77 12.15
C SER A 90 -4.41 -7.22 11.84
N GLN A 91 -3.81 -7.91 12.80
CA GLN A 91 -3.46 -9.34 12.68
C GLN A 91 -4.67 -10.20 12.28
N SER A 92 -5.87 -9.83 12.78
CA SER A 92 -7.12 -10.51 12.46
C SER A 92 -7.44 -10.57 10.96
N VAL A 93 -6.95 -9.61 10.16
CA VAL A 93 -7.12 -9.61 8.70
C VAL A 93 -6.33 -10.76 8.07
N TYR A 94 -5.08 -10.96 8.53
CA TYR A 94 -4.22 -12.03 8.05
C TYR A 94 -4.73 -13.39 8.48
N ASP A 95 -5.14 -13.52 9.74
CA ASP A 95 -5.68 -14.77 10.27
C ASP A 95 -6.93 -15.21 9.49
N ARG A 96 -7.76 -14.24 9.08
CA ARG A 96 -8.95 -14.49 8.26
C ARG A 96 -8.62 -14.94 6.85
N ILE A 97 -7.66 -14.29 6.19
CA ILE A 97 -7.17 -14.70 4.85
C ILE A 97 -6.62 -16.13 4.93
N ALA A 98 -5.78 -16.42 5.91
CA ALA A 98 -5.19 -17.74 6.10
C ALA A 98 -6.27 -18.80 6.36
N GLN A 99 -7.28 -18.50 7.18
CA GLN A 99 -8.40 -19.41 7.44
C GLN A 99 -9.17 -19.72 6.15
N TYR A 100 -9.53 -18.71 5.34
CA TYR A 100 -10.26 -18.97 4.10
C TYR A 100 -9.46 -19.77 3.07
N LYS A 101 -8.14 -19.52 2.97
CA LYS A 101 -7.27 -20.35 2.13
C LYS A 101 -7.21 -21.80 2.63
N GLN A 102 -7.14 -22.01 3.95
CA GLN A 102 -7.20 -23.37 4.54
C GLN A 102 -8.55 -24.05 4.32
N ASP A 103 -9.65 -23.28 4.29
CA ASP A 103 -10.99 -23.76 3.97
C ASP A 103 -11.16 -24.10 2.47
N GLY A 104 -10.12 -23.88 1.65
CA GLY A 104 -10.08 -24.23 0.23
C GLY A 104 -10.74 -23.21 -0.71
N LEU A 105 -10.95 -21.98 -0.25
CA LEU A 105 -11.50 -20.91 -1.09
C LEU A 105 -10.47 -20.48 -2.14
N SER A 106 -10.96 -20.07 -3.31
CA SER A 106 -10.14 -19.43 -4.33
C SER A 106 -9.71 -18.03 -3.88
N ASP A 107 -8.61 -17.51 -4.41
CA ASP A 107 -8.16 -16.14 -4.10
C ASP A 107 -9.27 -15.10 -4.41
N GLU A 108 -10.03 -15.29 -5.48
CA GLU A 108 -11.17 -14.42 -5.83
C GLU A 108 -12.28 -14.45 -4.77
N ASP A 109 -12.62 -15.64 -4.25
CA ASP A 109 -13.62 -15.77 -3.17
C ASP A 109 -13.13 -15.16 -1.85
N VAL A 110 -11.83 -15.30 -1.57
CA VAL A 110 -11.18 -14.68 -0.40
C VAL A 110 -11.25 -13.17 -0.52
N GLU A 111 -10.87 -12.61 -1.67
CA GLU A 111 -10.95 -11.17 -1.95
C GLU A 111 -12.36 -10.64 -1.72
N ASP A 112 -13.37 -11.27 -2.31
CA ASP A 112 -14.77 -10.86 -2.22
C ASP A 112 -15.30 -10.86 -0.78
N LYS A 113 -14.93 -11.88 0.02
CA LYS A 113 -15.29 -11.93 1.45
C LYS A 113 -14.58 -10.86 2.24
N MET A 114 -13.28 -10.71 2.05
CA MET A 114 -12.46 -9.75 2.79
C MET A 114 -12.87 -8.30 2.50
N ILE A 115 -13.26 -7.98 1.27
CA ILE A 115 -13.80 -6.65 0.90
C ILE A 115 -15.10 -6.35 1.66
N ARG A 116 -15.97 -7.36 1.86
CA ARG A 116 -17.26 -7.19 2.57
C ARG A 116 -17.09 -7.12 4.09
N GLU A 117 -16.14 -7.88 4.64
CA GLU A 117 -15.93 -7.99 6.08
C GLU A 117 -15.01 -6.91 6.65
N THR A 118 -14.15 -6.32 5.82
CA THR A 118 -13.21 -5.28 6.23
C THR A 118 -13.59 -3.91 5.68
N ARG A 119 -12.98 -2.85 6.23
CA ARG A 119 -13.07 -1.49 5.69
C ARG A 119 -11.89 -1.15 4.76
N LEU A 120 -11.14 -2.17 4.32
CA LEU A 120 -9.98 -1.99 3.45
C LEU A 120 -10.43 -1.76 2.00
N SER A 121 -9.61 -1.05 1.22
CA SER A 121 -9.91 -0.87 -0.20
C SER A 121 -9.75 -2.20 -0.96
N PRO A 122 -10.51 -2.41 -2.04
CA PRO A 122 -10.37 -3.61 -2.87
C PRO A 122 -8.94 -3.85 -3.36
N ASP A 123 -8.25 -2.82 -3.85
CA ASP A 123 -6.85 -2.91 -4.29
C ASP A 123 -5.94 -3.42 -3.16
N PHE A 124 -6.17 -2.94 -1.94
CA PHE A 124 -5.35 -3.34 -0.80
C PHE A 124 -5.66 -4.77 -0.34
N VAL A 125 -6.92 -5.20 -0.36
CA VAL A 125 -7.29 -6.59 -0.08
C VAL A 125 -6.63 -7.53 -1.08
N LYS A 126 -6.73 -7.24 -2.39
CA LYS A 126 -6.07 -8.00 -3.46
C LYS A 126 -4.58 -8.14 -3.24
N PHE A 127 -3.93 -7.03 -2.89
CA PHE A 127 -2.51 -7.05 -2.56
C PHE A 127 -2.20 -7.97 -1.37
N LEU A 128 -2.98 -7.89 -0.29
CA LEU A 128 -2.77 -8.72 0.90
C LEU A 128 -2.97 -10.22 0.61
N VAL A 129 -3.98 -10.57 -0.18
CA VAL A 129 -4.27 -11.98 -0.55
C VAL A 129 -3.14 -12.58 -1.39
N LYS A 130 -2.50 -11.81 -2.27
CA LYS A 130 -1.34 -12.27 -3.06
C LYS A 130 -0.06 -12.47 -2.23
N GLN A 131 0.07 -11.74 -1.12
CA GLN A 131 1.27 -11.77 -0.27
C GLN A 131 1.20 -12.83 0.85
N GLY A 132 0.01 -13.31 1.19
CA GLY A 132 -0.23 -14.33 2.23
C GLY A 132 -0.45 -15.71 1.67
#